data_AF-A0A2Z6UJQ6-F1
#
_entry.id   AF-A0A2Z6UJQ6-F1
#
_cell.length_a   1.000
_cell.length_b   1.000
_cell.length_c   1.000
_cell.angle_alpha   90.00
_cell.angle_beta   90.00
_cell.angle_gamma   90.00
#
_symmetry.space_group_name_H-M   'P 1'
#
loop_
_entity.id
_entity.type
_entity.pdbx_description
1 polymer ?
#
loop_
_entity_poly.entity_id
_entity_poly.type
_entity_poly.pdbx_seq_one_letter_code
_entity_poly.pdbx_strand_id
1 'polypeptide(L)'
;MQSLLTDNKVKVDEMITAINQTLETGKQNLEAIDTVEQLSREIDKVSEASGVVAIKTAMLAVNGAVEAARAGEFGKGFAVVSDDIQNLADDAAENVEQIKDLVKDIQNQAVRVRMDLADVADASAQEAQRAQKTTTDLEQVDAEMKSLIDDSNEILDGVNEVVTAVDQAKKGMEQIAAANEQAIHSATEASTASSQQAQGAEELAAAIEEIASIADELQSA
;
A
#
# COMPACT_ATOMS: atom_id res chain seq x y z
N MET A 1 -13.40 3.08 9.59
CA MET A 1 -12.02 3.45 9.20
C MET A 1 -11.03 2.34 9.54
N GLN A 2 -10.99 1.82 10.78
CA GLN A 2 -10.20 0.63 11.14
C GLN A 2 -10.46 -0.59 10.25
N SER A 3 -11.74 -0.93 9.97
CA SER A 3 -12.05 -2.04 9.04
C SER A 3 -11.45 -1.84 7.65
N LEU A 4 -11.50 -0.63 7.09
CA LEU A 4 -10.88 -0.32 5.80
C LEU A 4 -9.35 -0.46 5.83
N LEU A 5 -8.71 -0.12 6.95
CA LEU A 5 -7.27 -0.27 7.11
C LEU A 5 -6.87 -1.75 7.17
N THR A 6 -7.61 -2.54 7.96
CA THR A 6 -7.44 -3.99 8.04
C THR A 6 -7.66 -4.65 6.68
N ASP A 7 -8.72 -4.28 5.96
CA ASP A 7 -9.01 -4.80 4.63
C ASP A 7 -7.90 -4.46 3.63
N ASN A 8 -7.34 -3.23 3.70
CA ASN A 8 -6.21 -2.86 2.86
C ASN A 8 -4.93 -3.64 3.20
N LYS A 9 -4.64 -3.87 4.50
CA LYS A 9 -3.51 -4.71 4.90
C LYS A 9 -3.64 -6.13 4.35
N VAL A 10 -4.81 -6.74 4.49
CA VAL A 10 -5.07 -8.09 3.94
C VAL A 10 -4.86 -8.11 2.43
N LYS A 11 -5.36 -7.12 1.69
CA LYS A 11 -5.17 -7.04 0.23
C LYS A 11 -3.69 -6.89 -0.16
N VAL A 12 -2.91 -6.13 0.60
CA VAL A 12 -1.47 -5.98 0.33
C VAL A 12 -0.73 -7.29 0.62
N ASP A 13 -1.10 -8.02 1.68
CA ASP A 13 -0.52 -9.33 1.98
C ASP A 13 -0.88 -10.38 0.92
N GLU A 14 -2.12 -10.36 0.42
CA GLU A 14 -2.56 -11.18 -0.71
C GLU A 14 -1.75 -10.84 -1.98
N MET A 15 -1.50 -9.55 -2.22
CA MET A 15 -0.67 -9.08 -3.34
C MET A 15 0.77 -9.57 -3.23
N ILE A 16 1.39 -9.48 -2.05
CA ILE A 16 2.74 -10.01 -1.79
C ILE A 16 2.78 -11.52 -2.04
N THR A 17 1.77 -12.25 -1.57
CA THR A 17 1.66 -13.69 -1.77
C THR A 17 1.56 -14.04 -3.26
N ALA A 18 0.72 -13.33 -4.01
CA ALA A 18 0.56 -13.51 -5.45
C ALA A 18 1.85 -13.21 -6.23
N ILE A 19 2.61 -12.17 -5.83
CA ILE A 19 3.90 -11.83 -6.43
C ILE A 19 4.92 -12.95 -6.18
N ASN A 20 5.01 -13.46 -4.95
CA ASN A 20 5.90 -14.57 -4.61
C ASN A 20 5.55 -15.84 -5.40
N GLN A 21 4.26 -16.12 -5.59
CA GLN A 21 3.81 -17.25 -6.41
C GLN A 21 4.18 -17.05 -7.89
N THR A 22 4.08 -15.83 -8.40
CA THR A 22 4.51 -15.48 -9.77
C THR A 22 6.01 -15.68 -9.95
N LEU A 23 6.82 -15.25 -8.98
CA LEU A 23 8.27 -15.48 -8.98
C LEU A 23 8.62 -16.97 -9.00
N GLU A 24 7.90 -17.79 -8.23
CA GLU A 24 8.13 -19.23 -8.19
C GLU A 24 7.72 -19.92 -9.50
N THR A 25 6.57 -19.54 -10.09
CA THR A 25 6.20 -19.99 -11.43
C THR A 25 7.22 -19.54 -12.48
N GLY A 26 7.78 -18.34 -12.36
CA GLY A 26 8.86 -17.85 -13.22
C GLY A 26 10.11 -18.74 -13.17
N LYS A 27 10.52 -19.20 -11.99
CA LYS A 27 11.63 -20.17 -11.86
C LYS A 27 11.32 -21.51 -12.52
N GLN A 28 10.13 -22.05 -12.32
CA GLN A 28 9.71 -23.30 -12.96
C GLN A 28 9.73 -23.18 -14.49
N ASN A 29 9.31 -22.02 -15.02
CA ASN A 29 9.38 -21.75 -16.46
C ASN A 29 10.83 -21.68 -16.97
N LEU A 30 11.76 -21.12 -16.19
CA LEU A 30 13.19 -21.12 -16.54
C LEU A 30 13.75 -22.55 -16.61
N GLU A 31 13.40 -23.43 -15.68
CA GLU A 31 13.81 -24.85 -15.72
C GLU A 31 13.24 -25.58 -16.94
N ALA A 32 11.99 -25.28 -17.31
CA ALA A 32 11.37 -25.82 -18.52
C ALA A 32 12.10 -25.35 -19.79
N ILE A 33 12.51 -24.07 -19.83
CA ILE A 33 13.30 -23.52 -20.95
C ILE A 33 14.69 -24.14 -21.02
N ASP A 34 15.35 -24.38 -19.88
CA ASP A 34 16.62 -25.13 -19.84
C ASP A 34 16.47 -26.53 -20.44
N THR A 35 15.36 -27.20 -20.16
CA THR A 35 15.04 -28.52 -20.72
C THR A 35 14.84 -28.44 -22.24
N VAL A 36 14.11 -27.44 -22.73
CA VAL A 36 13.92 -27.21 -24.17
C VAL A 36 15.26 -26.95 -24.87
N GLU A 37 16.16 -26.19 -24.25
CA GLU A 37 17.49 -25.93 -24.79
C GLU A 37 18.34 -27.21 -24.87
N GLN A 38 18.29 -28.06 -23.84
CA GLN A 38 18.95 -29.37 -23.86
C GLN A 38 18.42 -30.28 -24.96
N LEU A 39 17.10 -30.42 -25.08
CA LEU A 39 16.46 -31.22 -26.14
C LEU A 39 16.82 -30.69 -27.53
N SER A 40 16.84 -29.37 -27.71
CA SER A 40 17.23 -28.75 -28.98
C SER A 40 18.67 -29.09 -29.37
N ARG A 41 19.60 -29.12 -28.40
CA ARG A 41 20.99 -29.54 -28.63
C ARG A 41 21.11 -31.03 -28.94
N GLU A 42 20.26 -31.87 -28.38
CA GLU A 42 20.22 -33.30 -28.73
C GLU A 42 19.69 -33.52 -30.15
N ILE A 43 18.63 -32.80 -30.55
CA ILE A 43 18.10 -32.84 -31.91
C ILE A 43 19.15 -32.39 -32.91
N ASP A 44 19.90 -31.32 -32.61
CA ASP A 44 21.00 -30.83 -33.47
C ASP A 44 22.05 -31.92 -33.74
N LYS A 45 22.50 -32.62 -32.68
CA LYS A 45 23.45 -33.74 -32.80
C LYS A 45 22.91 -34.91 -33.63
N VAL A 46 21.63 -35.25 -33.43
CA VAL A 46 20.98 -36.33 -34.21
C VAL A 46 20.81 -35.92 -35.67
N SER A 47 20.47 -34.66 -35.93
CA SER A 47 20.36 -34.07 -37.26
C SER A 47 21.71 -34.09 -37.98
N GLU A 48 22.80 -33.70 -37.31
CA GLU A 48 24.16 -33.78 -37.86
C GLU A 48 24.56 -35.21 -38.20
N ALA A 49 24.31 -36.17 -37.30
CA ALA A 49 24.57 -37.58 -37.58
C ALA A 49 23.76 -38.10 -38.77
N SER A 50 22.50 -37.68 -38.90
CA SER A 50 21.61 -38.05 -40.00
C SER A 50 22.07 -37.46 -41.33
N GLY A 51 22.56 -36.22 -41.34
CA GLY A 51 23.18 -35.60 -42.51
C GLY A 51 24.43 -36.35 -42.97
N VAL A 52 25.28 -36.80 -42.05
CA VAL A 52 26.44 -37.64 -42.38
C VAL A 52 26.00 -38.98 -42.99
N VAL A 53 24.91 -39.57 -42.51
CA VAL A 53 24.34 -40.80 -43.09
C VAL A 53 23.77 -40.56 -44.48
N ALA A 54 23.07 -39.45 -44.71
CA ALA A 54 22.56 -39.06 -46.02
C ALA A 54 23.71 -38.91 -47.04
N ILE A 55 24.76 -38.16 -46.70
CA ILE A 55 25.95 -37.98 -47.55
C ILE A 55 26.63 -39.33 -47.86
N LYS A 56 26.78 -40.20 -46.87
CA LYS A 56 27.36 -41.55 -47.08
C LYS A 56 26.49 -42.41 -47.99
N THR A 57 25.16 -42.29 -47.87
CA THR A 57 24.21 -43.01 -48.72
C THR A 57 24.29 -42.53 -50.16
N ALA A 58 24.37 -41.21 -50.37
CA ALA A 58 24.60 -40.61 -51.68
C ALA A 58 25.93 -41.10 -52.29
N MET A 59 27.02 -41.16 -51.52
CA MET A 59 28.30 -41.70 -52.01
C MET A 59 28.23 -43.20 -52.36
N LEU A 60 27.48 -44.01 -51.60
CA LEU A 60 27.24 -45.41 -51.91
C LEU A 60 26.42 -45.57 -53.20
N ALA A 61 25.42 -44.72 -53.40
CA ALA A 61 24.60 -44.67 -54.60
C ALA A 61 25.44 -44.36 -55.85
N VAL A 62 26.32 -43.35 -55.76
CA VAL A 62 27.26 -43.00 -56.84
C VAL A 62 28.20 -44.17 -57.17
N ASN A 63 28.76 -44.84 -56.16
CA ASN A 63 29.58 -46.03 -56.38
C ASN A 63 28.78 -47.17 -57.06
N GLY A 64 27.51 -47.34 -56.68
CA GLY A 64 26.59 -48.28 -57.31
C GLY A 64 26.31 -47.94 -58.78
N ALA A 65 26.09 -46.67 -59.09
CA ALA A 65 25.88 -46.18 -60.45
C ALA A 65 27.13 -46.39 -61.33
N VAL A 66 28.33 -46.18 -60.79
CA VAL A 66 29.60 -46.44 -61.48
C VAL A 66 29.76 -47.93 -61.80
N GLU A 67 29.49 -48.82 -60.84
CA GLU A 67 29.62 -50.27 -61.07
C GLU A 67 28.51 -50.81 -61.99
N ALA A 68 27.30 -50.23 -61.94
CA ALA A 68 26.22 -50.52 -62.88
C ALA A 68 26.59 -50.11 -64.32
N ALA A 69 27.22 -48.94 -64.52
CA ALA A 69 27.73 -48.52 -65.82
C ALA A 69 28.83 -49.46 -66.33
N ARG A 70 29.67 -49.97 -65.41
CA ARG A 70 30.75 -50.92 -65.72
C ARG A 70 30.23 -52.31 -66.15
N ALA A 71 29.07 -52.74 -65.64
CA ALA A 71 28.41 -53.98 -66.03
C ALA A 71 27.68 -53.92 -67.40
N GLY A 72 27.64 -52.75 -68.05
CA GLY A 72 27.08 -52.58 -69.39
C GLY A 72 25.57 -52.84 -69.44
N GLU A 73 25.11 -53.68 -70.39
CA GLU A 73 23.67 -53.96 -70.56
C GLU A 73 23.03 -54.68 -69.36
N PHE A 74 23.80 -55.49 -68.61
CA PHE A 74 23.30 -56.21 -67.43
C PHE A 74 23.11 -55.29 -66.21
N GLY A 75 23.70 -54.09 -66.22
CA GLY A 75 23.64 -53.12 -65.12
C GLY A 75 22.52 -52.09 -65.22
N LYS A 76 21.76 -52.03 -66.33
CA LYS A 76 20.73 -50.99 -66.57
C LYS A 76 19.69 -50.88 -65.44
N GLY A 77 19.24 -52.00 -64.88
CA GLY A 77 18.30 -51.99 -63.75
C GLY A 77 18.92 -51.50 -62.44
N PHE A 78 20.19 -51.83 -62.18
CA PHE A 78 20.93 -51.33 -61.02
C PHE A 78 21.24 -49.84 -61.12
N ALA A 79 21.49 -49.33 -62.33
CA ALA A 79 21.71 -47.89 -62.55
C ALA A 79 20.49 -47.05 -62.14
N VAL A 80 19.27 -47.51 -62.47
CA VAL A 80 18.02 -46.82 -62.07
C VAL A 80 17.84 -46.84 -60.55
N VAL A 81 18.07 -47.99 -59.91
CA VAL A 81 17.98 -48.09 -58.44
C VAL A 81 19.02 -47.21 -57.75
N SER A 82 20.24 -47.12 -58.28
CA SER A 82 21.27 -46.22 -57.74
C SER A 82 20.89 -44.75 -57.89
N ASP A 83 20.27 -44.35 -59.00
CA ASP A 83 19.78 -42.98 -59.21
C ASP A 83 18.64 -42.63 -58.23
N ASP A 84 17.71 -43.56 -58.01
CA ASP A 84 16.62 -43.40 -57.02
C ASP A 84 17.17 -43.28 -55.58
N ILE A 85 18.18 -44.08 -55.21
CA ILE A 85 18.83 -43.99 -53.89
C ILE A 85 19.56 -42.66 -53.73
N GLN A 86 20.19 -42.15 -54.80
CA GLN A 86 20.88 -40.86 -54.78
C GLN A 86 19.88 -39.73 -54.55
N ASN A 87 18.77 -39.71 -55.30
CA ASN A 87 17.71 -38.71 -55.11
C ASN A 87 17.13 -38.76 -53.68
N LEU A 88 16.87 -39.95 -53.13
CA LEU A 88 16.40 -40.10 -51.75
C LEU A 88 17.42 -39.56 -50.71
N ALA A 89 18.71 -39.75 -50.97
CA ALA A 89 19.76 -39.28 -50.09
C ALA A 89 19.92 -37.75 -50.13
N ASP A 90 19.76 -37.15 -51.31
CA ASP A 90 19.78 -35.69 -51.48
C ASP A 90 18.54 -35.05 -50.81
N ASP A 91 17.34 -35.62 -51.01
CA ASP A 91 16.12 -35.20 -50.31
C ASP A 91 16.28 -35.32 -48.78
N ALA A 92 16.89 -36.40 -48.30
CA ALA A 92 17.16 -36.58 -46.87
C ALA A 92 18.14 -35.51 -46.33
N ALA A 93 19.16 -35.14 -47.11
CA ALA A 93 20.10 -34.10 -46.74
C ALA A 93 19.44 -32.71 -46.68
N GLU A 94 18.55 -32.39 -47.63
CA GLU A 94 17.78 -31.15 -47.61
C GLU A 94 16.86 -31.07 -46.39
N ASN A 95 16.14 -32.15 -46.07
CA ASN A 95 15.29 -32.22 -44.88
C ASN A 95 16.09 -32.04 -43.58
N VAL A 96 17.29 -32.62 -43.50
CA VAL A 96 18.20 -32.44 -42.35
C VAL A 96 18.60 -30.97 -42.17
N GLU A 97 18.87 -30.25 -43.27
CA GLU A 97 19.22 -28.84 -43.20
C GLU A 97 18.02 -27.98 -42.74
N GLN A 98 16.82 -28.27 -43.23
CA GLN A 98 15.58 -27.64 -42.74
C GLN A 98 15.36 -27.89 -41.24
N ILE A 99 15.65 -29.10 -40.74
CA ILE A 99 15.58 -29.41 -39.31
C ILE A 99 16.57 -28.55 -38.51
N LYS A 100 17.79 -28.35 -39.00
CA LYS A 100 18.77 -27.50 -38.30
C LYS A 100 18.32 -26.05 -38.20
N ASP A 101 17.75 -25.51 -39.28
CA ASP A 101 17.20 -24.14 -39.27
C ASP A 101 16.08 -24.01 -38.22
N LEU A 102 15.16 -24.98 -38.17
CA LEU A 102 14.10 -25.02 -37.14
C LEU A 102 14.67 -25.13 -35.71
N VAL A 103 15.68 -25.96 -35.50
CA VAL A 103 16.34 -26.09 -34.19
C VAL A 103 16.99 -24.77 -33.77
N LYS A 104 17.64 -24.08 -34.70
CA LYS A 104 18.24 -22.77 -34.45
C LYS A 104 17.21 -21.72 -34.08
N ASP A 105 16.05 -21.73 -34.75
CA ASP A 105 14.93 -20.84 -34.41
C ASP A 105 14.36 -21.15 -33.02
N ILE A 106 14.22 -22.43 -32.66
CA ILE A 106 13.81 -22.83 -31.30
C ILE A 106 14.81 -22.35 -30.25
N GLN A 107 16.11 -22.50 -30.49
CA GLN A 107 17.15 -22.02 -29.58
C GLN A 107 17.10 -20.49 -29.41
N ASN A 108 16.95 -19.75 -30.51
CA ASN A 108 16.81 -18.29 -30.47
C ASN A 108 15.56 -17.86 -29.69
N GLN A 109 14.44 -18.57 -29.89
CA GLN A 109 13.20 -18.29 -29.16
C GLN A 109 13.35 -18.61 -27.66
N ALA A 110 14.03 -19.70 -27.30
CA ALA A 110 14.32 -20.05 -25.91
C ALA A 110 15.14 -18.95 -25.20
N VAL A 111 16.15 -18.39 -25.88
CA VAL A 111 16.93 -17.25 -25.35
C VAL A 111 16.05 -16.03 -25.12
N ARG A 112 15.15 -15.69 -26.05
CA ARG A 112 14.21 -14.57 -25.89
C ARG A 112 13.29 -14.77 -24.70
N VAL A 113 12.66 -15.95 -24.58
CA VAL A 113 11.78 -16.26 -23.45
C VAL A 113 12.54 -16.20 -22.12
N ARG A 114 13.80 -16.63 -22.08
CA ARG A 114 14.65 -16.50 -20.89
C ARG A 114 14.87 -15.04 -20.50
N MET A 115 15.12 -14.15 -21.46
CA MET A 115 15.27 -12.71 -21.21
C MET A 115 13.96 -12.10 -20.69
N ASP A 116 12.83 -12.41 -21.35
CA ASP A 116 11.51 -11.93 -20.93
C ASP A 116 11.17 -12.37 -19.50
N LEU A 117 11.49 -13.63 -19.14
CA LEU A 117 11.30 -14.14 -17.77
C LEU A 117 12.21 -13.44 -16.76
N ALA A 118 13.43 -13.04 -17.13
CA ALA A 118 14.32 -12.28 -16.26
C ALA A 118 13.77 -10.88 -15.99
N ASP A 119 13.24 -10.20 -17.02
CA ASP A 119 12.62 -8.88 -16.88
C ASP A 119 11.35 -8.96 -16.00
N VAL A 120 10.53 -9.99 -16.19
CA VAL A 120 9.35 -10.25 -15.33
C VAL A 120 9.77 -10.51 -13.88
N ALA A 121 10.86 -11.25 -13.65
CA ALA A 121 11.36 -11.51 -12.31
C ALA A 121 11.84 -10.23 -11.61
N ASP A 122 12.58 -9.36 -12.32
CA ASP A 122 13.03 -8.08 -11.77
C ASP A 122 11.85 -7.16 -11.45
N ALA A 123 10.90 -7.01 -12.38
CA ALA A 123 9.69 -6.22 -12.17
C ALA A 123 8.86 -6.73 -10.98
N SER A 124 8.72 -8.05 -10.85
CA SER A 124 8.01 -8.68 -9.73
C SER A 124 8.72 -8.44 -8.39
N ALA A 125 10.05 -8.50 -8.37
CA ALA A 125 10.84 -8.20 -7.17
C ALA A 125 10.69 -6.74 -6.72
N GLN A 126 10.71 -5.80 -7.67
CA GLN A 126 10.45 -4.39 -7.39
C GLN A 126 9.04 -4.16 -6.84
N GLU A 127 8.04 -4.85 -7.40
CA GLU A 127 6.66 -4.75 -6.93
C GLU A 127 6.49 -5.34 -5.52
N ALA A 128 7.17 -6.45 -5.20
CA ALA A 128 7.19 -6.99 -3.84
C ALA A 128 7.76 -5.99 -2.83
N GLN A 129 8.85 -5.29 -3.19
CA GLN A 129 9.43 -4.25 -2.35
C GLN A 129 8.47 -3.07 -2.13
N ARG A 130 7.76 -2.64 -3.18
CA ARG A 130 6.75 -1.58 -3.08
C ARG A 130 5.59 -2.01 -2.17
N ALA A 131 5.09 -3.23 -2.35
CA ALA A 131 4.05 -3.80 -1.52
C ALA A 131 4.46 -3.82 -0.04
N GLN A 132 5.68 -4.26 0.26
CA GLN A 132 6.21 -4.27 1.61
C GLN A 132 6.29 -2.87 2.22
N LYS A 133 6.72 -1.87 1.43
CA LYS A 133 6.70 -0.46 1.86
C LYS A 133 5.28 -0.01 2.18
N THR A 134 4.30 -0.34 1.34
CA THR A 134 2.89 -0.02 1.59
C THR A 134 2.39 -0.66 2.88
N THR A 135 2.80 -1.89 3.21
CA THR A 135 2.50 -2.51 4.51
C THR A 135 3.02 -1.67 5.68
N THR A 136 4.28 -1.22 5.62
CA THR A 136 4.87 -0.36 6.65
C THR A 136 4.15 0.98 6.75
N ASP A 137 3.81 1.61 5.63
CA ASP A 137 3.05 2.87 5.62
C ASP A 137 1.66 2.68 6.25
N LEU A 138 0.98 1.55 5.99
CA LEU A 138 -0.30 1.21 6.61
C LEU A 138 -0.18 0.93 8.12
N GLU A 139 0.94 0.38 8.59
CA GLU A 139 1.22 0.22 10.02
C GLU A 139 1.40 1.56 10.72
N GLN A 140 2.09 2.51 10.08
CA GLN A 140 2.24 3.86 10.62
C GLN A 140 0.87 4.56 10.73
N VAL A 141 0.04 4.47 9.68
CA VAL A 141 -1.32 5.03 9.69
C VAL A 141 -2.17 4.40 10.81
N ASP A 142 -2.03 3.09 11.08
CA ASP A 142 -2.74 2.44 12.21
C ASP A 142 -2.35 3.05 13.56
N ALA A 143 -1.06 3.31 13.76
CA ALA A 143 -0.53 3.90 14.99
C ALA A 143 -1.01 5.36 15.17
N GLU A 144 -0.94 6.16 14.10
CA GLU A 144 -1.42 7.54 14.11
C GLU A 144 -2.93 7.61 14.37
N MET A 145 -3.71 6.69 13.79
CA MET A 145 -5.15 6.58 14.04
C MET A 145 -5.48 6.24 15.50
N LYS A 146 -4.68 5.38 16.16
CA LYS A 146 -4.85 5.08 17.58
C LYS A 146 -4.57 6.31 18.43
N SER A 147 -3.46 7.01 18.17
CA SER A 147 -3.13 8.27 18.85
C SER A 147 -4.25 9.30 18.70
N LEU A 148 -4.81 9.44 17.49
CA LEU A 148 -5.89 10.40 17.23
C LEU A 148 -7.17 10.07 18.02
N ILE A 149 -7.47 8.78 18.22
CA ILE A 149 -8.61 8.34 19.05
C ILE A 149 -8.35 8.70 20.52
N ASP A 150 -7.14 8.48 21.02
CA ASP A 150 -6.75 8.82 22.39
C ASP A 150 -6.84 10.34 22.61
N ASP A 151 -6.28 11.15 21.71
CA ASP A 151 -6.37 12.62 21.73
C ASP A 151 -7.84 13.09 21.68
N SER A 152 -8.68 12.43 20.89
CA SER A 152 -10.11 12.76 20.80
C SER A 152 -10.85 12.48 22.12
N ASN A 153 -10.47 11.42 22.83
CA ASN A 153 -11.04 11.11 24.15
C ASN A 153 -10.58 12.14 25.19
N GLU A 154 -9.31 12.54 25.17
CA GLU A 154 -8.80 13.60 26.06
C GLU A 154 -9.53 14.93 25.84
N ILE A 155 -9.79 15.29 24.57
CA ILE A 155 -10.60 16.47 24.23
C ILE A 155 -12.02 16.35 24.79
N LEU A 156 -12.66 15.18 24.68
CA LEU A 156 -14.00 14.95 25.23
C LEU A 156 -14.04 15.11 26.75
N ASP A 157 -13.02 14.60 27.45
CA ASP A 157 -12.89 14.76 28.89
C ASP A 157 -12.69 16.24 29.26
N GLY A 158 -11.82 16.97 28.56
CA GLY A 158 -11.64 18.40 28.75
C GLY A 158 -12.92 19.22 28.50
N VAL A 159 -13.73 18.83 27.51
CA VAL A 159 -15.04 19.45 27.27
C VAL A 159 -15.99 19.23 28.46
N ASN A 160 -16.01 18.03 29.05
CA ASN A 160 -16.83 17.74 30.22
C ASN A 160 -16.40 18.57 31.46
N GLU A 161 -15.10 18.76 31.64
CA GLU A 161 -14.57 19.64 32.70
C GLU A 161 -15.01 21.09 32.48
N VAL A 162 -14.92 21.61 31.25
CA VAL A 162 -15.36 22.97 30.91
C VAL A 162 -16.86 23.14 31.17
N VAL A 163 -17.70 22.17 30.78
CA VAL A 163 -19.14 22.21 31.07
C VAL A 163 -19.40 22.30 32.57
N THR A 164 -18.67 21.52 33.37
CA THR A 164 -18.77 21.55 34.83
C THR A 164 -18.34 22.89 35.40
N ALA A 165 -17.22 23.46 34.92
CA ALA A 165 -16.74 24.77 35.34
C ALA A 165 -17.73 25.89 35.01
N VAL A 166 -18.37 25.84 33.84
CA VAL A 166 -19.41 26.80 33.44
C VAL A 166 -20.65 26.72 34.34
N ASP A 167 -21.09 25.51 34.72
CA ASP A 167 -22.21 25.34 35.66
C ASP A 167 -21.88 25.92 37.05
N GLN A 168 -20.66 25.71 37.54
CA GLN A 168 -20.19 26.31 38.80
C GLN A 168 -20.10 27.83 38.72
N ALA A 169 -19.57 28.38 37.63
CA ALA A 169 -19.51 29.81 37.40
C ALA A 169 -20.91 30.44 37.37
N LYS A 170 -21.88 29.77 36.73
CA LYS A 170 -23.29 30.19 36.74
C LYS A 170 -23.86 30.26 38.16
N LYS A 171 -23.66 29.22 38.97
CA LYS A 171 -24.08 29.20 40.38
C LYS A 171 -23.42 30.32 41.20
N GLY A 172 -22.13 30.57 40.98
CA GLY A 172 -21.42 31.68 41.60
C GLY A 172 -22.01 33.05 41.22
N MET A 173 -22.37 33.24 39.96
CA MET A 173 -23.04 34.46 39.50
C MET A 173 -24.43 34.64 40.13
N GLU A 174 -25.20 33.56 40.29
CA GLU A 174 -26.49 33.59 40.99
C GLU A 174 -26.33 34.01 42.47
N GLN A 175 -25.31 33.50 43.15
CA GLN A 175 -24.99 33.91 44.53
C GLN A 175 -24.56 35.37 44.63
N ILE A 176 -23.73 35.85 43.70
CA ILE A 176 -23.32 37.26 43.64
C ILE A 176 -24.53 38.16 43.41
N ALA A 177 -25.42 37.79 42.51
CA ALA A 177 -26.65 38.54 42.25
C ALA A 177 -27.51 38.66 43.51
N ALA A 178 -27.74 37.55 44.23
CA ALA A 178 -28.49 37.54 45.48
C ALA A 178 -27.82 38.37 46.58
N ALA A 179 -26.49 38.27 46.72
CA ALA A 179 -25.74 39.08 47.69
C ALA A 179 -25.83 40.58 47.38
N ASN A 180 -25.83 40.94 46.08
CA ASN A 180 -25.97 42.33 45.64
C ASN A 180 -27.37 42.88 45.94
N GLU A 181 -28.43 42.08 45.74
CA GLU A 181 -29.80 42.47 46.15
C GLU A 181 -29.88 42.75 47.66
N GLN A 182 -29.30 41.87 48.48
CA GLN A 182 -29.27 42.06 49.93
C GLN A 182 -28.47 43.31 50.33
N ALA A 183 -27.34 43.57 49.67
CA ALA A 183 -26.54 44.77 49.93
C ALA A 183 -27.31 46.05 49.60
N ILE A 184 -28.10 46.07 48.52
CA ILE A 184 -28.97 47.20 48.16
C ILE A 184 -30.05 47.40 49.24
N HIS A 185 -30.66 46.32 49.74
CA HIS A 185 -31.65 46.40 50.82
C HIS A 185 -31.02 47.02 52.08
N SER A 186 -29.90 46.48 52.55
CA SER A 186 -29.21 46.99 53.74
C SER A 186 -28.72 48.44 53.58
N ALA A 187 -28.25 48.83 52.39
CA ALA A 187 -27.88 50.21 52.10
C ALA A 187 -29.09 51.16 52.18
N THR A 188 -30.26 50.71 51.71
CA THR A 188 -31.52 51.48 51.77
C THR A 188 -31.99 51.64 53.21
N GLU A 189 -31.94 50.58 54.01
CA GLU A 189 -32.25 50.63 55.45
C GLU A 189 -31.30 51.57 56.20
N ALA A 190 -29.99 51.46 55.95
CA ALA A 190 -28.98 52.31 56.55
C ALA A 190 -29.18 53.80 56.18
N SER A 191 -29.53 54.09 54.92
CA SER A 191 -29.86 55.44 54.47
C SER A 191 -31.10 55.99 55.18
N THR A 192 -32.13 55.16 55.35
CA THR A 192 -33.37 55.55 56.05
C THR A 192 -33.09 55.82 57.53
N ALA A 193 -32.37 54.94 58.20
CA ALA A 193 -31.97 55.11 59.60
C ALA A 193 -31.10 56.36 59.80
N SER A 194 -30.17 56.62 58.88
CA SER A 194 -29.33 57.84 58.91
C SER A 194 -30.18 59.11 58.78
N SER A 195 -31.20 59.11 57.90
CA SER A 195 -32.12 60.23 57.76
C SER A 195 -32.95 60.46 59.04
N GLN A 196 -33.45 59.40 59.66
CA GLN A 196 -34.19 59.49 60.92
C GLN A 196 -33.31 59.98 62.07
N GLN A 197 -32.06 59.52 62.13
CA GLN A 197 -31.10 59.95 63.13
C GLN A 197 -30.72 61.43 62.97
N ALA A 198 -30.57 61.91 61.73
CA ALA A 198 -30.35 63.33 61.46
C ALA A 198 -31.53 64.18 61.95
N GLN A 199 -32.77 63.77 61.64
CA GLN A 199 -33.98 64.45 62.12
C GLN A 199 -34.07 64.45 63.65
N GLY A 200 -33.83 63.31 64.30
CA GLY A 200 -33.82 63.23 65.77
C GLY A 200 -32.73 64.08 66.42
N ALA A 201 -31.58 64.24 65.77
CA ALA A 201 -30.52 65.14 66.24
C ALA A 201 -30.92 66.62 66.11
N GLU A 202 -31.64 67.00 65.05
CA GLU A 202 -32.21 68.35 64.90
C GLU A 202 -33.25 68.65 65.99
N GLU A 203 -34.16 67.70 66.27
CA GLU A 203 -35.15 67.82 67.34
C GLU A 203 -34.49 67.93 68.72
N LEU A 204 -33.45 67.13 68.98
CA LEU A 204 -32.68 67.19 70.22
C LEU A 204 -31.97 68.53 70.39
N ALA A 205 -31.38 69.07 69.31
CA ALA A 205 -30.72 70.37 69.32
C ALA A 205 -31.72 71.51 69.64
N ALA A 206 -32.92 71.48 69.02
CA ALA A 206 -33.98 72.44 69.31
C ALA A 206 -34.45 72.36 70.78
N ALA A 207 -34.64 71.15 71.31
CA ALA A 207 -35.00 70.96 72.72
C ALA A 207 -33.90 71.44 73.68
N ILE A 208 -32.61 71.26 73.33
CA ILE A 208 -31.49 71.78 74.11
C ILE A 208 -31.49 73.32 74.10
N GLU A 209 -31.74 73.97 72.96
CA GLU A 209 -31.88 75.43 72.88
C GLU A 209 -33.04 75.93 73.75
N GLU A 210 -34.19 75.25 73.73
CA GLU A 210 -35.34 75.59 74.55
C GLU A 210 -35.03 75.46 76.05
N ILE A 211 -34.39 74.36 76.47
CA ILE A 211 -33.95 74.14 77.85
C ILE A 211 -32.96 75.22 78.28
N ALA A 212 -31.99 75.57 77.42
CA ALA A 212 -31.03 76.62 77.70
C ALA A 212 -31.72 77.98 77.91
N SER A 213 -32.69 78.32 77.06
CA SER A 213 -33.51 79.53 77.22
C SER A 213 -34.28 79.56 78.54
N ILE A 214 -34.93 78.44 78.90
CA ILE A 214 -35.67 78.33 80.18
C ILE A 214 -34.73 78.44 81.39
N ALA A 215 -33.54 77.84 81.30
CA ALA A 215 -32.54 77.93 82.36
C ALA A 215 -32.03 79.37 82.55
N ASP A 216 -31.79 80.11 81.46
CA ASP A 216 -31.42 81.53 81.50
C ASP A 216 -32.54 82.41 82.10
N GLU A 217 -33.81 82.15 81.75
CA GLU A 217 -34.97 82.83 82.36
C GLU A 217 -35.06 82.56 83.87
N LEU A 218 -34.84 81.31 84.31
CA LEU A 218 -34.82 80.95 85.73
C LEU A 218 -33.66 81.60 86.50
N GLN A 219 -32.52 81.82 85.86
CA GLN A 219 -31.34 82.42 86.49
C GLN A 219 -31.42 83.96 86.58
N SER A 220 -32.26 84.58 85.73
CA SER A 220 -32.51 86.03 85.71
C SER A 220 -33.73 86.47 86.53
N ALA A 221 -34.45 85.52 87.14
CA ALA A 221 -35.49 85.71 88.14
C ALA A 221 -34.93 85.65 89.58
#